data_AF-C5MEF7-F1
#
_entry.id   AF-C5MEF7-F1
#
_cell.length_a   1.000
_cell.length_b   1.000
_cell.length_c   1.000
_cell.angle_alpha   90.00
_cell.angle_beta   90.00
_cell.angle_gamma   90.00
#
_symmetry.space_group_name_H-M   'P 1'
#
loop_
_entity.id
_entity.type
_entity.pdbx_description
1 polymer ?
#
loop_
_entity_poly.entity_id
_entity_poly.type
_entity_poly.pdbx_seq_one_letter_code
_entity_poly.pdbx_strand_id
1 'polypeptide(L)'
;MQILKKFNFSSISLFNRSFLFNQGRIYKRNMSVSTITESLKELGLSQPESLEGTLPEYNAIDVFRNYIADELHRITQVDKSIVIKALDSSKVLEQGDIIVPIPKLRIKGINPNEKAKEWAESFNKGQFISNVNPQGVVLQFHFEKSVLYRLVIEDILKRKSDYGYLPLGLW
;
A
#
# COMPACT_ATOMS: atom_id res chain seq x y z
N MET A 1 68.48 10.64 -49.64
CA MET A 1 67.81 9.32 -49.78
C MET A 1 67.08 9.04 -48.48
N GLN A 2 65.82 9.46 -48.39
CA GLN A 2 64.58 8.66 -48.50
C GLN A 2 64.23 7.87 -47.22
N ILE A 3 63.22 8.33 -46.45
CA ILE A 3 61.87 7.73 -46.20
C ILE A 3 61.92 6.54 -45.19
N LEU A 4 61.31 6.56 -43.99
CA LEU A 4 59.88 6.35 -43.64
C LEU A 4 59.64 6.72 -42.14
N LYS A 5 58.75 7.67 -41.80
CA LYS A 5 57.35 7.48 -41.30
C LYS A 5 57.25 6.38 -40.22
N LYS A 6 56.79 6.59 -38.97
CA LYS A 6 55.47 7.05 -38.45
C LYS A 6 55.44 6.60 -36.95
N PHE A 7 55.14 7.36 -35.90
CA PHE A 7 53.84 7.63 -35.23
C PHE A 7 54.19 7.81 -33.72
N ASN A 8 54.28 9.03 -33.19
CA ASN A 8 53.30 9.80 -32.38
C ASN A 8 52.89 9.22 -30.99
N PHE A 9 53.37 9.93 -29.95
CA PHE A 9 52.91 10.12 -28.57
C PHE A 9 52.00 9.07 -27.90
N SER A 10 52.58 8.28 -26.98
CA SER A 10 51.88 7.64 -25.85
C SER A 10 52.07 8.50 -24.58
N SER A 11 51.19 9.45 -24.26
CA SER A 11 49.92 9.30 -23.52
C SER A 11 50.03 8.76 -22.08
N ILE A 12 49.96 9.71 -21.14
CA ILE A 12 49.03 9.78 -20.00
C ILE A 12 49.32 8.90 -18.78
N SER A 13 49.62 9.61 -17.69
CA SER A 13 49.72 9.19 -16.29
C SER A 13 48.37 8.79 -15.69
N LEU A 14 48.45 8.14 -14.50
CA LEU A 14 47.41 7.88 -13.50
C LEU A 14 46.67 6.54 -13.59
N PHE A 15 47.33 5.48 -13.11
CA PHE A 15 46.67 4.22 -12.74
C PHE A 15 46.11 4.36 -11.32
N ASN A 16 44.89 4.91 -11.23
CA ASN A 16 44.12 5.01 -9.99
C ASN A 16 43.43 3.67 -9.69
N ARG A 17 43.47 3.28 -8.42
CA ARG A 17 42.96 2.02 -7.86
C ARG A 17 41.54 1.67 -8.33
N SER A 18 41.43 0.51 -8.99
CA SER A 18 40.30 -0.43 -8.97
C SER A 18 38.95 0.13 -8.49
N PHE A 19 38.28 0.85 -9.38
CA PHE A 19 36.85 1.11 -9.33
C PHE A 19 36.12 -0.19 -9.71
N LEU A 20 35.94 -1.11 -8.76
CA LEU A 20 35.02 -2.23 -8.93
C LEU A 20 33.60 -1.72 -8.69
N PHE A 21 33.01 -1.22 -9.78
CA PHE A 21 31.56 -1.09 -9.93
C PHE A 21 30.93 -2.43 -9.56
N ASN A 22 30.23 -2.48 -8.43
CA ASN A 22 29.37 -3.58 -8.05
C ASN A 22 28.07 -3.50 -8.88
N GLN A 23 28.21 -3.80 -10.18
CA GLN A 23 27.09 -4.07 -11.08
C GLN A 23 26.63 -5.50 -10.82
N GLY A 24 25.50 -5.65 -10.12
CA GLY A 24 24.81 -6.94 -10.12
C GLY A 24 24.03 -7.30 -8.86
N ARG A 25 22.95 -6.56 -8.56
CA ARG A 25 21.73 -7.11 -7.93
C ARG A 25 20.51 -6.24 -8.25
N ILE A 26 20.24 -6.00 -9.54
CA ILE A 26 18.86 -5.70 -9.96
C ILE A 26 18.14 -7.05 -10.04
N TYR A 27 17.86 -7.63 -8.88
CA TYR A 27 16.88 -8.71 -8.81
C TYR A 27 15.53 -8.06 -9.10
N LYS A 28 14.97 -8.42 -10.26
CA LYS A 28 13.55 -8.30 -10.55
C LYS A 28 12.80 -9.10 -9.46
N ARG A 29 12.46 -8.43 -8.34
CA ARG A 29 11.78 -9.01 -7.18
C ARG A 29 10.31 -9.25 -7.55
N ASN A 30 10.04 -10.37 -8.22
CA ASN A 30 8.70 -10.84 -8.59
C ASN A 30 7.96 -11.57 -7.43
N MET A 31 8.42 -11.51 -6.17
CA MET A 31 7.86 -12.33 -5.08
C MET A 31 6.65 -11.71 -4.33
N SER A 32 6.34 -10.43 -4.51
CA SER A 32 5.25 -9.77 -3.75
C SER A 32 3.86 -9.99 -4.37
N VAL A 33 3.78 -9.99 -5.70
CA VAL A 33 2.51 -9.93 -6.46
C VAL A 33 1.58 -11.10 -6.14
N SER A 34 2.12 -12.28 -5.85
CA SER A 34 1.29 -13.47 -5.69
C SER A 34 0.92 -13.77 -4.24
N THR A 35 1.70 -13.36 -3.24
CA THR A 35 1.52 -13.85 -1.86
C THR A 35 0.21 -13.37 -1.25
N ILE A 36 -0.03 -12.06 -1.24
CA ILE A 36 -1.23 -11.49 -0.61
C ILE A 36 -2.48 -11.92 -1.41
N THR A 37 -2.41 -11.91 -2.74
CA THR A 37 -3.51 -12.35 -3.60
C THR A 37 -3.83 -13.84 -3.45
N GLU A 38 -2.81 -14.71 -3.30
CA GLU A 38 -2.96 -16.13 -3.00
C GLU A 38 -3.67 -16.32 -1.65
N SER A 39 -3.20 -15.66 -0.59
CA SER A 39 -3.78 -15.76 0.74
C SER A 39 -5.23 -15.25 0.78
N LEU A 40 -5.55 -14.20 0.03
CA LEU A 40 -6.93 -13.72 -0.14
C LEU A 40 -7.80 -14.75 -0.87
N LYS A 41 -7.27 -15.36 -1.93
CA LYS A 41 -7.97 -16.41 -2.69
C LYS A 41 -8.23 -17.65 -1.84
N GLU A 42 -7.28 -18.04 -0.99
CA GLU A 42 -7.47 -19.14 -0.03
C GLU A 42 -8.56 -18.84 1.01
N LEU A 43 -8.74 -17.58 1.37
CA LEU A 43 -9.83 -17.11 2.24
C LEU A 43 -11.17 -16.98 1.49
N GLY A 44 -11.20 -17.26 0.18
CA GLY A 44 -12.39 -17.07 -0.66
C GLY A 44 -12.74 -15.60 -0.87
N LEU A 45 -11.79 -14.70 -0.68
CA LEU A 45 -11.98 -13.26 -0.79
C LEU A 45 -11.40 -12.75 -2.12
N SER A 46 -12.17 -11.89 -2.80
CA SER A 46 -11.69 -11.19 -3.98
C SER A 46 -10.86 -9.96 -3.56
N GLN A 47 -9.66 -9.82 -4.11
CA GLN A 47 -8.87 -8.61 -3.94
C GLN A 47 -9.59 -7.43 -4.62
N PRO A 48 -9.84 -6.32 -3.90
CA PRO A 48 -10.40 -5.11 -4.52
C PRO A 48 -9.41 -4.50 -5.51
N GLU A 49 -9.90 -3.79 -6.52
CA GLU A 49 -9.07 -3.15 -7.54
C GLU A 49 -8.01 -2.24 -6.90
N SER A 50 -6.79 -2.26 -7.43
CA SER A 50 -5.73 -1.38 -6.93
C SER A 50 -6.07 0.07 -7.27
N LEU A 51 -6.08 0.92 -6.25
CA LEU A 51 -6.36 2.34 -6.40
C LEU A 51 -5.05 3.15 -6.45
N GLU A 52 -5.12 4.35 -7.01
CA GLU A 52 -3.95 5.22 -7.08
C GLU A 52 -3.42 5.57 -5.67
N GLY A 53 -2.15 5.26 -5.41
CA GLY A 53 -1.52 5.46 -4.11
C GLY A 53 -1.64 4.30 -3.14
N THR A 54 -2.27 3.18 -3.52
CA THR A 54 -2.26 1.94 -2.74
C THR A 54 -1.46 0.85 -3.42
N LEU A 55 -0.73 0.05 -2.63
CA LEU A 55 0.07 -1.07 -3.11
C LEU A 55 -0.38 -2.35 -2.39
N PRO A 56 -1.60 -2.86 -2.66
CA PRO A 56 -2.17 -4.02 -1.97
C PRO A 56 -1.33 -5.29 -2.14
N GLU A 57 -0.48 -5.35 -3.17
CA GLU A 57 0.47 -6.45 -3.41
C GLU A 57 1.69 -6.44 -2.48
N TYR A 58 2.01 -5.29 -1.89
CA TYR A 58 3.19 -5.12 -1.01
C TYR A 58 2.81 -4.83 0.43
N ASN A 59 1.59 -4.37 0.66
CA ASN A 59 1.09 -3.93 1.96
C ASN A 59 -0.31 -4.49 2.21
N ALA A 60 -0.42 -5.38 3.20
CA ALA A 60 -1.70 -5.96 3.60
C ALA A 60 -2.72 -4.88 4.03
N ILE A 61 -2.27 -3.77 4.65
CA ILE A 61 -3.15 -2.67 5.07
C ILE A 61 -3.85 -2.03 3.87
N ASP A 62 -3.16 -1.96 2.73
CA ASP A 62 -3.72 -1.35 1.51
C ASP A 62 -4.85 -2.20 0.92
N VAL A 63 -4.87 -3.51 1.16
CA VAL A 63 -6.02 -4.37 0.82
C VAL A 63 -7.26 -3.92 1.60
N PHE A 64 -7.13 -3.71 2.91
CA PHE A 64 -8.23 -3.24 3.74
C PHE A 64 -8.66 -1.82 3.35
N ARG A 65 -7.71 -0.94 3.02
CA ARG A 65 -8.01 0.42 2.55
C ARG A 65 -8.82 0.41 1.25
N ASN A 66 -8.44 -0.44 0.28
CA ASN A 66 -9.19 -0.57 -0.96
C ASN A 66 -10.60 -1.13 -0.72
N TYR A 67 -10.74 -2.12 0.18
CA TYR A 67 -12.05 -2.65 0.56
C TYR A 67 -12.96 -1.58 1.19
N ILE A 68 -12.42 -0.81 2.15
CA ILE A 68 -13.16 0.29 2.79
C ILE A 68 -13.55 1.35 1.75
N ALA A 69 -12.66 1.66 0.80
CA ALA A 69 -12.93 2.64 -0.24
C ALA A 69 -14.05 2.18 -1.20
N ASP A 70 -14.08 0.91 -1.60
CA ASP A 70 -15.12 0.34 -2.45
C ASP A 70 -16.49 0.37 -1.74
N GLU A 71 -16.53 -0.04 -0.47
CA GLU A 71 -17.76 -0.05 0.31
C GLU A 71 -18.27 1.36 0.62
N LEU A 72 -17.39 2.30 0.99
CA LEU A 72 -17.78 3.69 1.19
C LEU A 72 -18.19 4.36 -0.12
N HIS A 73 -17.55 4.05 -1.24
CA HIS A 73 -17.98 4.54 -2.56
C HIS A 73 -19.41 4.06 -2.88
N ARG A 74 -19.74 2.80 -2.60
CA ARG A 74 -21.08 2.25 -2.82
C ARG A 74 -22.16 2.99 -2.00
N ILE A 75 -21.86 3.34 -0.75
CA ILE A 75 -22.81 4.00 0.16
C ILE A 75 -22.92 5.50 -0.13
N THR A 76 -21.77 6.16 -0.30
CA THR A 76 -21.69 7.63 -0.37
C THR A 76 -21.65 8.19 -1.78
N GLN A 77 -21.40 7.35 -2.78
CA GLN A 77 -21.13 7.73 -4.18
C GLN A 77 -19.95 8.70 -4.35
N VAL A 78 -19.12 8.88 -3.32
CA VAL A 78 -17.89 9.68 -3.38
C VAL A 78 -16.81 8.89 -4.10
N ASP A 79 -16.02 9.55 -4.94
CA ASP A 79 -14.92 8.92 -5.66
C ASP A 79 -13.95 8.18 -4.72
N LYS A 80 -13.57 6.95 -5.10
CA LYS A 80 -12.69 6.09 -4.30
C LYS A 80 -11.36 6.76 -3.96
N SER A 81 -10.81 7.59 -4.85
CA SER A 81 -9.53 8.29 -4.64
C SER A 81 -9.64 9.35 -3.53
N ILE A 82 -10.81 9.98 -3.38
CA ILE A 82 -11.08 10.92 -2.29
C ILE A 82 -11.20 10.15 -0.98
N VAL A 83 -11.87 9.00 -0.99
CA VAL A 83 -12.00 8.13 0.19
C VAL A 83 -10.61 7.65 0.65
N ILE A 84 -9.78 7.15 -0.26
CA ILE A 84 -8.41 6.70 0.07
C ILE A 84 -7.59 7.82 0.71
N LYS A 85 -7.67 9.04 0.18
CA LYS A 85 -6.99 10.22 0.76
C LYS A 85 -7.58 10.66 2.10
N ALA A 86 -8.82 10.29 2.39
CA ALA A 86 -9.48 10.60 3.65
C ALA A 86 -9.24 9.55 4.75
N LEU A 87 -8.79 8.33 4.40
CA LEU A 87 -8.40 7.29 5.35
C LEU A 87 -7.12 7.70 6.07
N ASP A 88 -7.18 7.78 7.40
CA ASP A 88 -6.02 7.97 8.26
C ASP A 88 -5.80 6.72 9.13
N SER A 89 -4.55 6.43 9.46
CA SER A 89 -4.26 5.48 10.53
C SER A 89 -4.56 6.11 11.89
N SER A 90 -5.17 5.32 12.77
CA SER A 90 -5.48 5.79 14.12
C SER A 90 -4.21 6.07 14.93
N LYS A 91 -4.28 7.04 15.85
CA LYS A 91 -3.23 7.30 16.83
C LYS A 91 -3.35 6.43 18.07
N VAL A 92 -4.56 5.94 18.36
CA VAL A 92 -4.90 5.16 19.56
C VAL A 92 -5.56 3.87 19.12
N LEU A 93 -5.08 2.72 19.60
CA LEU A 93 -5.61 1.41 19.22
C LEU A 93 -7.10 1.24 19.54
N GLU A 94 -7.59 1.91 20.58
CA GLU A 94 -9.01 1.89 20.96
C GLU A 94 -9.92 2.52 19.91
N GLN A 95 -9.41 3.48 19.13
CA GLN A 95 -10.14 4.16 18.06
C GLN A 95 -10.16 3.37 16.75
N GLY A 96 -9.60 2.15 16.74
CA GLY A 96 -9.51 1.30 15.56
C GLY A 96 -8.17 1.37 14.84
N ASP A 97 -8.07 0.64 13.74
CA ASP A 97 -6.86 0.56 12.93
C ASP A 97 -6.82 1.72 11.92
N ILE A 98 -7.97 1.98 11.29
CA ILE A 98 -8.17 3.05 10.33
C ILE A 98 -9.37 3.89 10.73
N ILE A 99 -9.25 5.20 10.56
CA ILE A 99 -10.30 6.17 10.80
C ILE A 99 -10.59 6.97 9.52
N VAL A 100 -11.86 7.34 9.33
CA VAL A 100 -12.30 8.25 8.27
C VAL A 100 -13.02 9.43 8.91
N PRO A 101 -12.40 10.62 8.90
CA PRO A 101 -13.12 11.84 9.21
C PRO A 101 -14.08 12.17 8.06
N ILE A 102 -15.39 12.17 8.34
CA ILE A 102 -16.42 12.46 7.33
C ILE A 102 -16.23 13.83 6.67
N PRO A 103 -15.81 14.90 7.38
CA PRO A 103 -15.54 16.19 6.75
C PRO A 103 -14.45 16.13 5.65
N LYS A 104 -13.52 15.17 5.71
CA LYS A 104 -12.49 14.99 4.67
C LYS A 104 -13.06 14.49 3.34
N LEU A 105 -14.24 13.89 3.35
CA LEU A 105 -14.94 13.46 2.13
C LEU A 105 -15.53 14.65 1.34
N ARG A 106 -15.52 15.86 1.91
CA ARG A 106 -15.94 17.13 1.27
C ARG A 106 -17.38 17.13 0.75
N ILE A 107 -18.26 16.35 1.37
CA ILE A 107 -19.68 16.31 1.04
C ILE A 107 -20.34 17.57 1.62
N LYS A 108 -21.05 18.33 0.78
CA LYS A 108 -21.70 19.59 1.17
C LYS A 108 -23.07 19.32 1.78
N GLY A 109 -23.43 20.09 2.81
CA GLY A 109 -24.79 20.12 3.36
C GLY A 109 -25.21 18.89 4.17
N ILE A 110 -24.27 18.04 4.59
CA ILE A 110 -24.57 16.88 5.45
C ILE A 110 -24.25 17.16 6.92
N ASN A 111 -25.06 16.63 7.83
CA ASN A 111 -24.73 16.55 9.23
C ASN A 111 -23.79 15.35 9.45
N PRO A 112 -22.49 15.56 9.73
CA PRO A 112 -21.52 14.46 9.72
C PRO A 112 -21.79 13.41 10.80
N ASN A 113 -22.38 13.80 11.94
CA ASN A 113 -22.63 12.89 13.05
C ASN A 113 -23.76 11.89 12.75
N GLU A 114 -24.83 12.35 12.11
CA GLU A 114 -25.93 11.48 11.69
C GLU A 114 -25.49 10.55 10.56
N LYS A 115 -24.76 11.08 9.57
CA LYS A 115 -24.22 10.28 8.47
C LYS A 115 -23.20 9.24 8.93
N ALA A 116 -22.42 9.53 9.97
CA ALA A 116 -21.53 8.51 10.55
C ALA A 116 -22.31 7.28 11.02
N LYS A 117 -23.42 7.48 11.73
CA LYS A 117 -24.24 6.37 12.23
C LYS A 117 -24.90 5.61 11.08
N GLU A 118 -25.51 6.33 10.15
CA GLU A 118 -26.17 5.74 8.98
C GLU A 118 -25.20 4.90 8.13
N TRP A 119 -23.99 5.41 7.89
CA TRP A 119 -22.98 4.68 7.13
C TRP A 119 -22.40 3.51 7.90
N ALA A 120 -22.21 3.61 9.22
CA ALA A 120 -21.75 2.50 10.04
C ALA A 120 -22.77 1.33 10.03
N GLU A 121 -24.07 1.64 10.05
CA GLU A 121 -25.15 0.65 9.96
C GLU A 121 -25.28 0.05 8.56
N SER A 122 -25.09 0.87 7.52
CA SER A 122 -25.16 0.42 6.12
C SER A 122 -23.88 -0.26 5.63
N PHE A 123 -22.80 -0.22 6.43
CA PHE A 123 -21.49 -0.73 6.01
C PHE A 123 -21.49 -2.26 5.96
N ASN A 124 -21.15 -2.81 4.80
CA ASN A 124 -20.94 -4.24 4.69
C ASN A 124 -19.54 -4.62 5.19
N LYS A 125 -19.50 -5.16 6.40
CA LYS A 125 -18.26 -5.57 7.07
C LYS A 125 -17.49 -6.65 6.29
N GLY A 126 -18.20 -7.50 5.55
CA GLY A 126 -17.62 -8.65 4.86
C GLY A 126 -16.85 -9.55 5.84
N GLN A 127 -15.72 -10.11 5.39
CA GLN A 127 -14.78 -10.84 6.26
C GLN A 127 -13.54 -10.00 6.63
N PHE A 128 -13.42 -8.79 6.09
CA PHE A 128 -12.26 -7.93 6.26
C PHE A 128 -12.35 -7.06 7.51
N ILE A 129 -13.55 -6.63 7.88
CA ILE A 129 -13.78 -5.68 8.96
C ILE A 129 -14.51 -6.40 10.10
N SER A 130 -13.98 -6.29 11.31
CA SER A 130 -14.61 -6.84 12.50
C SER A 130 -15.74 -5.95 12.97
N ASN A 131 -15.46 -4.65 13.12
CA ASN A 131 -16.44 -3.66 13.58
C ASN A 131 -16.22 -2.28 12.94
N VAL A 132 -17.33 -1.55 12.83
CA VAL A 132 -17.38 -0.16 12.39
C VAL A 132 -18.10 0.65 13.45
N ASN A 133 -17.39 1.54 14.12
CA ASN A 133 -17.93 2.34 15.22
C ASN A 133 -17.99 3.82 14.82
N PRO A 134 -19.17 4.46 14.85
CA PRO A 134 -19.27 5.90 14.63
C PRO A 134 -18.91 6.64 15.93
N GLN A 135 -17.85 7.45 15.90
CA GLN A 135 -17.50 8.36 17.01
C GLN A 135 -17.62 9.81 16.56
N GLY A 136 -18.77 10.42 16.83
CA GLY A 136 -19.06 11.80 16.45
C GLY A 136 -18.96 11.98 14.93
N VAL A 137 -17.97 12.76 14.47
CA VAL A 137 -17.77 13.06 13.04
C VAL A 137 -16.77 12.12 12.34
N VAL A 138 -16.34 11.06 13.03
CA VAL A 138 -15.33 10.11 12.57
C VAL A 138 -15.92 8.70 12.55
N LEU A 139 -15.64 7.96 11.49
CA LEU A 139 -15.89 6.53 11.39
C LEU A 139 -14.62 5.75 11.74
N GLN A 140 -14.75 4.80 12.65
CA GLN A 140 -13.66 3.94 13.10
C GLN A 140 -13.83 2.54 12.53
N PHE A 141 -12.78 2.04 11.90
CA PHE A 141 -12.75 0.71 11.31
C PHE A 141 -11.75 -0.17 12.08
N HIS A 142 -12.25 -1.30 12.56
CA HIS A 142 -11.45 -2.33 13.19
C HIS A 142 -11.30 -3.51 12.23
N PHE A 143 -10.07 -3.89 11.92
CA PHE A 143 -9.80 -5.01 11.04
C PHE A 143 -10.15 -6.34 11.70
N GLU A 144 -10.53 -7.31 10.87
CA GLU A 144 -10.67 -8.68 11.33
C GLU A 144 -9.29 -9.27 11.60
N LYS A 145 -8.97 -9.43 12.88
CA LYS A 145 -7.64 -9.86 13.35
C LYS A 145 -7.23 -11.20 12.74
N SER A 146 -8.19 -12.11 12.57
CA SER A 146 -7.96 -13.44 12.01
C SER A 146 -7.41 -13.35 10.58
N VAL A 147 -8.03 -12.51 9.74
CA VAL A 147 -7.60 -12.27 8.35
C VAL A 147 -6.28 -11.51 8.32
N LEU A 148 -6.15 -10.45 9.14
CA LEU A 148 -4.93 -9.66 9.21
C LEU A 148 -3.71 -10.50 9.60
N TYR A 149 -3.82 -11.31 10.66
CA TYR A 149 -2.73 -12.17 11.11
C TYR A 149 -2.32 -13.17 10.04
N ARG A 150 -3.28 -13.79 9.37
CA ARG A 150 -2.98 -14.76 8.31
C ARG A 150 -2.24 -14.10 7.15
N LEU A 151 -2.75 -12.99 6.64
CA LEU A 151 -2.12 -12.24 5.53
C LEU A 151 -0.71 -11.79 5.89
N VAL A 152 -0.53 -11.17 7.06
CA VAL A 152 0.76 -10.58 7.47
C VAL A 152 1.78 -11.66 7.82
N ILE A 153 1.39 -12.71 8.54
CA ILE A 153 2.31 -13.78 8.93
C ILE A 153 2.78 -14.55 7.69
N GLU A 154 1.89 -14.91 6.78
CA GLU A 154 2.27 -15.57 5.53
C GLU A 154 3.18 -14.68 4.67
N ASP A 155 2.91 -13.38 4.60
CA ASP A 155 3.76 -12.43 3.87
C ASP A 155 5.16 -12.30 4.49
N ILE A 156 5.25 -12.19 5.82
CA ILE A 156 6.53 -12.12 6.54
C ILE A 156 7.32 -13.42 6.36
N LEU A 157 6.68 -14.58 6.44
CA LEU A 157 7.36 -15.88 6.31
C LEU A 157 7.90 -16.10 4.90
N LYS A 158 7.18 -15.64 3.86
CA LYS A 158 7.61 -15.75 2.46
C LYS A 158 8.69 -14.70 2.13
N ARG A 159 8.49 -13.42 2.51
CA ARG A 159 9.40 -12.31 2.14
C ARG A 159 10.61 -12.14 3.05
N LYS A 160 10.52 -12.56 4.31
CA LYS A 160 11.60 -12.49 5.32
C LYS A 160 12.27 -11.12 5.37
N SER A 161 13.51 -11.02 4.90
CA SER A 161 14.31 -9.79 4.86
C SER A 161 13.75 -8.71 3.94
N ASP A 162 12.89 -9.08 2.98
CA ASP A 162 12.29 -8.19 2.00
C ASP A 162 10.89 -7.70 2.45
N TYR A 163 10.44 -8.05 3.65
CA TYR A 163 9.23 -7.50 4.24
C TYR A 163 9.40 -6.00 4.51
N GLY A 164 8.34 -5.21 4.27
CA GLY A 164 8.39 -3.75 4.36
C GLY A 164 9.02 -3.04 3.15
N TYR A 165 9.56 -3.79 2.17
CA TYR A 165 9.97 -3.20 0.90
C TYR A 165 8.77 -2.68 0.10
N LEU A 166 8.88 -1.44 -0.39
CA LEU A 166 7.93 -0.82 -1.31
C LEU A 166 8.68 -0.39 -2.59
N PRO A 167 8.15 -0.66 -3.80
CA PRO A 167 8.78 -0.29 -5.07
C PRO A 167 8.59 1.20 -5.42
N LEU A 168 8.76 2.10 -4.44
CA LEU A 168 8.57 3.54 -4.64
C LEU A 168 9.84 4.26 -5.09
N GLY A 169 10.99 3.58 -5.11
CA GLY A 169 12.26 4.14 -5.56
C GLY A 169 12.85 5.24 -4.66
N LEU A 170 12.25 5.49 -3.50
CA LEU A 170 12.75 6.43 -2.49
C LEU A 170 13.61 5.64 -1.50
N TRP A 171 14.93 5.88 -1.56
CA TRP A 171 15.92 5.40 -0.60
C TRP A 171 16.38 6.54 0.29
#